data_AF-D1ARE2-F1
#
_entry.id   AF-D1ARE2-F1
#
_cell.length_a   1.000
_cell.length_b   1.000
_cell.length_c   1.000
_cell.angle_alpha   90.00
_cell.angle_beta   90.00
_cell.angle_gamma   90.00
#
_symmetry.space_group_name_H-M   'P 1'
#
loop_
_entity.id
_entity.type
_entity.pdbx_description
1 polymer ?
#
loop_
_entity_poly.entity_id
_entity_poly.type
_entity_poly.pdbx_seq_one_letter_code
_entity_poly.pdbx_strand_id
1 'polypeptide(L)'
;MKFTLNDTNGINGIERIDLREIINVFGTPNERKIERDSELKDFKVSFLYSEIDLEIFYRVNYYVEKDQAEYHSLSFIVNELYLDRGLTIKSGEDMRTILEKVEYYHKISHKDFEFEHEEDQYDGSYEFTNLNLTVYFEKDGTVGYLDDIFVDLPYEDDPEVPSLEEILYME
;
A
#
# COMPACT_ATOMS: atom_id res chain seq x y z
N MET A 1 12.94 7.65 -4.80
CA MET A 1 13.25 7.71 -3.34
C MET A 1 13.53 6.30 -2.85
N LYS A 2 14.11 6.07 -1.65
CA LYS A 2 14.17 4.72 -1.06
C LYS A 2 12.91 4.51 -0.20
N PHE A 3 12.15 3.45 -0.46
CA PHE A 3 11.00 3.06 0.36
C PHE A 3 11.38 1.89 1.25
N THR A 4 11.43 2.12 2.56
CA THR A 4 11.79 1.10 3.55
C THR A 4 10.54 0.75 4.34
N LEU A 5 10.22 -0.54 4.40
CA LEU A 5 9.16 -1.08 5.23
C LEU A 5 9.50 -0.79 6.69
N ASN A 6 8.52 -0.35 7.47
CA ASN A 6 8.72 -0.13 8.89
C ASN A 6 8.73 -1.45 9.66
N ASP A 7 9.27 -1.44 10.89
CA ASP A 7 9.22 -2.61 11.78
C ASP A 7 7.79 -2.98 12.17
N THR A 8 6.91 -1.98 12.24
CA THR A 8 5.46 -2.11 12.45
C THR A 8 4.74 -2.17 11.11
N ASN A 9 4.18 -1.06 10.61
CA ASN A 9 3.39 -1.00 9.39
C ASN A 9 3.78 0.21 8.53
N GLY A 10 3.46 0.20 7.24
CA GLY A 10 3.75 1.34 6.37
C GLY A 10 5.21 1.46 5.97
N ILE A 11 5.57 2.65 5.46
CA ILE A 11 6.89 2.92 4.90
C ILE A 11 7.49 4.22 5.43
N ASN A 12 8.82 4.30 5.48
CA ASN A 12 9.59 5.51 5.77
C ASN A 12 9.16 6.24 7.07
N GLY A 13 8.74 5.50 8.09
CA GLY A 13 8.29 6.01 9.39
C GLY A 13 6.83 6.46 9.46
N ILE A 14 6.06 6.35 8.36
CA ILE A 14 4.62 6.59 8.39
C ILE A 14 3.91 5.35 8.97
N GLU A 15 3.30 5.50 10.14
CA GLU A 15 2.67 4.40 10.89
C GLU A 15 1.14 4.51 11.01
N ARG A 16 0.57 5.62 10.53
CA ARG A 16 -0.86 5.95 10.67
C ARG A 16 -1.35 6.81 9.52
N ILE A 17 -2.66 6.89 9.35
CA ILE A 17 -3.26 7.61 8.23
C ILE A 17 -3.33 9.11 8.56
N ASP A 18 -2.28 9.85 8.17
CA ASP A 18 -2.23 11.31 8.24
C ASP A 18 -1.72 11.88 6.91
N LEU A 19 -2.64 12.42 6.10
CA LEU A 19 -2.31 12.92 4.76
C LEU A 19 -1.31 14.10 4.81
N ARG A 20 -1.30 14.89 5.89
CA ARG A 20 -0.33 16.00 6.04
C ARG A 20 1.06 15.44 6.35
N GLU A 21 1.14 14.43 7.20
CA GLU A 21 2.41 13.74 7.50
C GLU A 21 2.99 13.10 6.24
N ILE A 22 2.14 12.46 5.43
CA ILE A 22 2.52 11.86 4.14
C ILE A 22 3.09 12.91 3.18
N ILE A 23 2.41 14.04 3.00
CA ILE A 23 2.90 15.12 2.14
C ILE A 23 4.20 15.73 2.68
N ASN A 24 4.36 15.84 4.00
CA ASN A 24 5.63 16.28 4.59
C ASN A 24 6.80 15.32 4.28
N VAL A 25 6.54 14.02 4.21
CA VAL A 25 7.58 13.00 3.94
C VAL A 25 7.90 12.88 2.45
N PHE A 26 6.89 12.85 1.59
CA PHE A 26 7.06 12.58 0.16
C PHE A 26 7.04 13.85 -0.71
N GLY A 27 6.67 14.99 -0.13
CA GLY A 27 6.44 16.25 -0.83
C GLY A 27 5.02 16.37 -1.36
N THR A 28 4.79 17.38 -2.20
CA THR A 28 3.50 17.57 -2.87
C THR A 28 3.37 16.60 -4.05
N PRO A 29 2.26 15.86 -4.20
CA PRO A 29 2.08 14.93 -5.32
C PRO A 29 2.00 15.67 -6.66
N ASN A 30 2.52 15.03 -7.71
CA ASN A 30 2.49 15.54 -9.09
C ASN A 30 1.05 15.61 -9.62
N GLU A 31 0.23 14.62 -9.29
CA GLU A 31 -1.18 14.57 -9.67
C GLU A 31 -2.02 14.02 -8.51
N ARG A 32 -3.27 14.50 -8.43
CA ARG A 32 -4.30 13.97 -7.53
C ARG A 32 -5.46 13.49 -8.38
N LYS A 33 -5.83 12.23 -8.27
CA LYS A 33 -7.05 11.67 -8.89
C LYS A 33 -8.10 11.47 -7.82
N ILE A 34 -9.33 11.84 -8.13
CA ILE A 34 -10.44 11.76 -7.17
C ILE A 34 -11.59 11.04 -7.84
N GLU A 35 -12.04 9.99 -7.17
CA GLU A 35 -13.15 9.15 -7.59
C GLU A 35 -14.19 9.11 -6.47
N ARG A 36 -15.46 9.22 -6.85
CA ARG A 36 -16.57 9.17 -5.92
C ARG A 36 -17.62 8.21 -6.44
N ASP A 37 -17.97 7.23 -5.62
CA ASP A 37 -19.14 6.39 -5.84
C ASP A 37 -20.27 6.91 -4.96
N SER A 38 -21.31 7.46 -5.58
CA SER A 38 -22.47 7.98 -4.85
C SER A 38 -23.38 6.89 -4.29
N GLU A 39 -23.39 5.70 -4.88
CA GLU A 39 -24.25 4.59 -4.46
C GLU A 39 -23.64 3.87 -3.27
N LEU A 40 -22.34 3.57 -3.35
CA LEU A 40 -21.58 2.93 -2.27
C LEU A 40 -21.15 3.93 -1.18
N LYS A 41 -21.40 5.22 -1.41
CA LYS A 41 -20.84 6.34 -0.63
C LYS A 41 -19.34 6.16 -0.38
N ASP A 42 -18.60 5.84 -1.43
CA ASP A 42 -17.16 5.71 -1.39
C ASP A 42 -16.48 6.94 -1.95
N PHE A 43 -15.35 7.27 -1.34
CA PHE A 43 -14.47 8.34 -1.77
C PHE A 43 -13.05 7.80 -1.86
N LYS A 44 -12.43 7.94 -3.03
CA LYS A 44 -11.05 7.52 -3.27
C LYS A 44 -10.25 8.70 -3.78
N VAL A 45 -9.04 8.83 -3.25
CA VAL A 45 -8.04 9.79 -3.71
C VAL A 45 -6.75 9.04 -3.98
N SER A 46 -6.18 9.26 -5.17
CA SER A 46 -4.87 8.76 -5.53
C SER A 46 -3.90 9.93 -5.58
N PHE A 47 -2.82 9.85 -4.82
CA PHE A 47 -1.69 10.77 -4.92
C PHE A 47 -0.59 10.13 -5.76
N LEU A 48 -0.30 10.72 -6.91
CA LEU A 48 0.70 10.22 -7.84
C LEU A 48 1.99 11.02 -7.71
N TYR A 49 3.07 10.32 -7.38
CA TYR A 49 4.42 10.87 -7.25
C TYR A 49 5.32 10.26 -8.33
N SER A 50 5.14 10.72 -9.57
CA SER A 50 5.81 10.16 -10.75
C SER A 50 7.34 10.32 -10.74
N GLU A 51 7.88 11.28 -10.01
CA GLU A 51 9.33 11.48 -9.91
C GLU A 51 10.03 10.45 -9.00
N ILE A 52 9.28 9.80 -8.11
CA ILE A 52 9.82 8.85 -7.14
C ILE A 52 9.18 7.46 -7.23
N ASP A 53 8.40 7.20 -8.27
CA ASP A 53 7.71 5.92 -8.52
C ASP A 53 6.87 5.46 -7.32
N LEU A 54 6.01 6.35 -6.83
CA LEU A 54 5.08 6.10 -5.73
C LEU A 54 3.67 6.52 -6.12
N GLU A 55 2.71 5.64 -5.85
CA GLU A 55 1.28 5.97 -5.80
C GLU A 55 0.77 5.72 -4.37
N ILE A 56 -0.06 6.62 -3.86
CA ILE A 56 -0.75 6.44 -2.58
C ILE A 56 -2.24 6.44 -2.84
N PHE A 57 -2.91 5.35 -2.50
CA PHE A 57 -4.37 5.28 -2.51
C PHE A 57 -4.92 5.52 -1.12
N TYR A 58 -5.70 6.59 -0.97
CA TYR A 58 -6.51 6.86 0.21
C TYR A 58 -7.97 6.58 -0.13
N ARG A 59 -8.65 5.78 0.69
CA ARG A 59 -10.07 5.47 0.53
C ARG A 59 -10.83 5.75 1.82
N VAL A 60 -12.02 6.31 1.70
CA VAL A 60 -12.97 6.54 2.78
C VAL A 60 -14.30 5.94 2.37
N ASN A 61 -14.83 5.07 3.21
CA ASN A 61 -16.17 4.54 3.09
C ASN A 61 -17.09 5.23 4.11
N TYR A 62 -18.33 5.51 3.73
CA TYR A 62 -19.32 6.13 4.60
C TYR A 62 -20.52 5.22 4.80
N TYR A 63 -21.11 5.28 6.00
CA TYR A 63 -22.38 4.61 6.27
C TYR A 63 -23.46 5.05 5.26
N VAL A 64 -24.18 4.09 4.68
CA VAL A 64 -25.24 4.39 3.69
C VAL A 64 -26.32 5.32 4.27
N GLU A 65 -26.63 5.20 5.56
CA GLU A 65 -27.71 5.97 6.20
C GLU A 65 -27.25 7.27 6.89
N LYS A 66 -25.94 7.50 7.04
CA LYS A 66 -25.38 8.66 7.75
C LYS A 66 -24.35 9.37 6.89
N ASP A 67 -24.08 10.64 7.17
CA ASP A 67 -22.94 11.36 6.57
C ASP A 67 -21.73 11.29 7.50
N GLN A 68 -21.45 10.08 8.00
CA GLN A 68 -20.34 9.76 8.90
C GLN A 68 -19.46 8.72 8.20
N ALA A 69 -18.15 8.95 8.22
CA ALA A 69 -17.17 8.00 7.72
C ALA A 69 -17.22 6.74 8.60
N GLU A 70 -17.31 5.58 7.96
CA GLU A 70 -17.32 4.27 8.63
C GLU A 70 -15.89 3.81 8.86
N TYR A 71 -15.06 3.83 7.82
CA TYR A 71 -13.63 3.58 7.92
C TYR A 71 -12.87 4.33 6.83
N HIS A 72 -11.57 4.49 7.03
CA HIS A 72 -10.65 4.86 5.97
C HIS A 72 -9.47 3.89 5.87
N SER A 73 -8.82 3.85 4.72
CA SER A 73 -7.64 3.02 4.47
C SER A 73 -6.62 3.77 3.61
N LEU A 74 -5.36 3.37 3.71
CA LEU A 74 -4.28 3.94 2.92
C LEU A 74 -3.28 2.88 2.49
N SER A 75 -2.98 2.84 1.20
CA SER A 75 -2.05 1.91 0.58
C SER A 75 -0.94 2.66 -0.14
N PHE A 76 0.31 2.28 0.08
CA PHE A 76 1.45 2.72 -0.70
C PHE A 76 1.75 1.69 -1.79
N ILE A 77 1.90 2.16 -3.02
CA ILE A 77 2.25 1.33 -4.17
C ILE A 77 3.61 1.77 -4.69
N VAL A 78 4.54 0.83 -4.70
CA VAL A 78 5.94 1.08 -5.05
C VAL A 78 6.48 0.00 -5.98
N ASN A 79 7.44 0.36 -6.82
CA ASN A 79 8.12 -0.61 -7.69
C ASN A 79 9.31 -1.31 -7.00
N GLU A 80 9.84 -0.75 -5.92
CA GLU A 80 10.93 -1.34 -5.12
C GLU A 80 10.71 -1.06 -3.64
N LEU A 81 10.71 -2.12 -2.82
CA LEU A 81 10.55 -2.05 -1.37
C LEU A 81 11.78 -2.66 -0.68
N TYR A 82 12.32 -1.93 0.29
CA TYR A 82 13.43 -2.36 1.14
C TYR A 82 12.86 -2.91 2.44
N LEU A 83 13.15 -4.19 2.75
CA LEU A 83 12.65 -4.85 3.96
C LEU A 83 13.56 -4.55 5.16
N ASP A 84 14.72 -5.20 5.25
CA ASP A 84 15.79 -4.90 6.22
C ASP A 84 17.14 -5.47 5.72
N ARG A 85 18.27 -5.00 6.25
CA ARG A 85 19.65 -5.53 6.02
C ARG A 85 20.05 -5.66 4.55
N GLY A 86 19.51 -4.80 3.69
CA GLY A 86 19.78 -4.81 2.26
C GLY A 86 18.95 -5.81 1.46
N LEU A 87 17.95 -6.46 2.09
CA LEU A 87 16.91 -7.18 1.36
C LEU A 87 15.99 -6.18 0.67
N THR A 88 15.80 -6.40 -0.63
CA THR A 88 14.88 -5.63 -1.45
C THR A 88 14.02 -6.57 -2.27
N ILE A 89 12.80 -6.14 -2.56
CA ILE A 89 11.92 -6.76 -3.53
C ILE A 89 11.58 -5.70 -4.58
N LYS A 90 11.47 -6.08 -5.84
CA LYS A 90 11.24 -5.13 -6.94
C LYS A 90 10.44 -5.72 -8.09
N SER A 91 9.68 -4.88 -8.78
CA SER A 91 8.93 -5.27 -9.98
C SER A 91 9.84 -5.95 -11.01
N GLY A 92 9.29 -6.98 -11.67
CA GLY A 92 9.95 -7.89 -12.59
C GLY A 92 10.79 -8.99 -11.92
N GLU A 93 10.89 -9.04 -10.60
CA GLU A 93 11.62 -10.11 -9.90
C GLU A 93 10.82 -11.42 -9.84
N ASP A 94 11.51 -12.57 -9.95
CA ASP A 94 10.89 -13.90 -9.86
C ASP A 94 10.27 -14.13 -8.48
N MET A 95 8.99 -14.52 -8.45
CA MET A 95 8.25 -14.66 -7.21
C MET A 95 8.84 -15.67 -6.23
N ARG A 96 9.53 -16.72 -6.69
CA ARG A 96 10.21 -17.67 -5.78
C ARG A 96 11.32 -16.98 -5.02
N THR A 97 12.04 -16.06 -5.67
CA THR A 97 13.10 -15.27 -5.02
C THR A 97 12.50 -14.29 -4.02
N ILE A 98 11.36 -13.68 -4.35
CA ILE A 98 10.62 -12.81 -3.43
C ILE A 98 10.18 -13.58 -2.18
N LEU A 99 9.57 -14.76 -2.35
CA LEU A 99 9.14 -15.60 -1.23
C LEU A 99 10.30 -15.98 -0.31
N GLU A 100 11.45 -16.38 -0.88
CA GLU A 100 12.66 -16.69 -0.10
C GLU A 100 13.16 -15.48 0.72
N LYS A 101 13.13 -14.28 0.14
CA LYS A 101 13.53 -13.04 0.82
C LYS A 101 12.57 -12.66 1.94
N VAL A 102 11.26 -12.76 1.70
CA VAL A 102 10.24 -12.46 2.71
C VAL A 102 10.29 -13.48 3.85
N GLU A 103 10.40 -14.78 3.54
CA GLU A 103 10.57 -15.83 4.56
C GLU A 103 11.83 -15.58 5.41
N TYR A 104 12.95 -15.20 4.79
CA TYR A 104 14.16 -14.86 5.52
C TYR A 104 13.97 -13.61 6.40
N TYR A 105 13.27 -12.59 5.92
CA TYR A 105 12.93 -11.40 6.69
C TYR A 105 12.07 -11.73 7.93
N HIS A 106 11.08 -12.60 7.82
CA HIS A 106 10.30 -13.09 8.96
C HIS A 106 11.17 -13.79 10.02
N LYS A 107 12.08 -14.66 9.58
CA LYS A 107 13.00 -15.38 10.49
C LYS A 107 13.87 -14.44 11.32
N ILE A 108 14.34 -13.34 10.72
CA ILE A 108 15.22 -12.37 11.42
C ILE A 108 14.44 -11.34 12.24
N SER A 109 13.18 -11.06 11.88
CA SER A 109 12.31 -10.12 12.61
C SER A 109 11.52 -10.78 13.75
N HIS A 110 11.60 -12.11 13.89
CA HIS A 110 10.83 -12.90 14.86
C HIS A 110 9.30 -12.75 14.69
N LYS A 111 8.84 -12.42 13.47
CA LYS A 111 7.42 -12.42 13.09
C LYS A 111 7.05 -13.78 12.47
N ASP A 112 5.84 -14.23 12.71
CA ASP A 112 5.34 -15.48 12.10
C ASP A 112 5.23 -15.34 10.58
N PHE A 113 5.73 -16.34 9.85
CA PHE A 113 5.64 -16.39 8.39
C PHE A 113 4.33 -17.06 7.99
N GLU A 114 3.31 -16.25 7.76
CA GLU A 114 1.99 -16.66 7.28
C GLU A 114 1.60 -15.74 6.14
N PHE A 115 0.99 -16.32 5.11
CA PHE A 115 0.48 -15.57 3.98
C PHE A 115 -0.75 -16.26 3.38
N GLU A 116 -1.63 -15.45 2.79
CA GLU A 116 -2.68 -15.92 1.91
C GLU A 116 -2.17 -15.88 0.46
N HIS A 117 -2.62 -16.83 -0.36
CA HIS A 117 -2.22 -16.93 -1.76
C HIS A 117 -3.44 -17.18 -2.63
N GLU A 118 -3.63 -16.29 -3.58
CA GLU A 118 -4.65 -16.38 -4.61
C GLU A 118 -3.97 -16.31 -5.98
N GLU A 119 -4.32 -17.22 -6.89
CA GLU A 119 -3.80 -17.19 -8.26
C GLU A 119 -4.84 -17.67 -9.26
N ASP A 120 -4.77 -17.11 -10.47
CA ASP A 120 -5.45 -17.63 -11.64
C ASP A 120 -4.44 -18.04 -12.73
N GLN A 121 -4.86 -18.10 -13.99
CA GLN A 121 -4.00 -18.51 -15.10
C GLN A 121 -3.06 -17.42 -15.61
N TYR A 122 -3.30 -16.15 -15.26
CA TYR A 122 -2.60 -14.97 -15.74
C TYR A 122 -1.86 -14.24 -14.61
N ASP A 123 -2.43 -14.20 -13.42
CA ASP A 123 -1.88 -13.43 -12.31
C ASP A 123 -2.17 -14.09 -10.96
N GLY A 124 -1.71 -13.43 -9.90
CA GLY A 124 -2.01 -13.81 -8.53
C GLY A 124 -1.42 -12.83 -7.53
N SER A 125 -1.57 -13.16 -6.25
CA SER A 125 -1.05 -12.36 -5.15
C SER A 125 -0.62 -13.23 -3.97
N TYR A 126 0.31 -12.68 -3.20
CA TYR A 126 0.63 -13.15 -1.85
C TYR A 126 0.37 -12.02 -0.86
N GLU A 127 -0.50 -12.25 0.11
CA GLU A 127 -0.81 -11.31 1.19
C GLU A 127 -0.10 -11.75 2.47
N PHE A 128 0.88 -10.97 2.91
CA PHE A 128 1.60 -11.15 4.17
C PHE A 128 1.00 -10.24 5.24
N THR A 129 -0.10 -10.67 5.85
CA THR A 129 -0.86 -9.85 6.83
C THR A 129 0.00 -9.34 7.99
N ASN A 130 0.96 -10.13 8.46
CA ASN A 130 1.89 -9.73 9.54
C ASN A 130 2.87 -8.60 9.15
N LEU A 131 2.95 -8.27 7.87
CA LEU A 131 3.76 -7.19 7.31
C LEU A 131 2.90 -6.08 6.69
N ASN A 132 1.57 -6.25 6.61
CA ASN A 132 0.69 -5.44 5.76
C ASN A 132 1.27 -5.23 4.36
N LEU A 133 1.77 -6.32 3.78
CA LEU A 133 2.45 -6.34 2.49
C LEU A 133 1.69 -7.30 1.58
N THR A 134 1.21 -6.78 0.46
CA THR A 134 0.67 -7.58 -0.63
C THR A 134 1.56 -7.44 -1.84
N VAL A 135 1.92 -8.56 -2.45
CA VAL A 135 2.69 -8.57 -3.70
C VAL A 135 1.86 -9.24 -4.78
N TYR A 136 1.60 -8.50 -5.85
CA TYR A 136 0.91 -8.99 -7.03
C TYR A 136 1.93 -9.47 -8.06
N PHE A 137 1.57 -10.47 -8.85
CA PHE A 137 2.45 -11.00 -9.88
C PHE A 137 1.70 -11.39 -11.14
N GLU A 138 2.33 -11.18 -12.28
CA GLU A 138 1.89 -11.71 -13.57
C GLU A 138 2.62 -13.02 -13.90
N LYS A 139 1.97 -13.89 -14.66
CA LYS A 139 2.48 -15.21 -15.02
C LYS A 139 2.93 -15.26 -16.47
N ASP A 140 4.17 -15.70 -16.69
CA ASP A 140 4.64 -16.23 -17.97
C ASP A 140 4.74 -17.76 -17.86
N GLY A 141 3.66 -18.43 -18.27
CA GLY A 141 3.52 -19.87 -18.09
C GLY A 141 3.42 -20.26 -16.61
N THR A 142 4.45 -20.92 -16.09
CA THR A 142 4.50 -21.34 -14.67
C THR A 142 5.38 -20.43 -13.82
N VAL A 143 5.92 -19.37 -14.39
CA VAL A 143 6.81 -18.43 -13.69
C VAL A 143 6.01 -17.16 -13.39
N GLY A 144 5.96 -16.78 -12.12
CA GLY A 144 5.40 -15.50 -11.69
C GLY A 144 6.49 -14.44 -11.56
N TYR A 145 6.21 -13.24 -12.03
CA TYR A 145 7.06 -12.06 -11.87
C TYR A 145 6.29 -10.98 -11.12
N LEU A 146 6.93 -10.40 -10.11
CA LEU A 146 6.37 -9.31 -9.32
C LEU A 146 5.92 -8.17 -10.23
N ASP A 147 4.67 -7.77 -10.12
CA ASP A 147 4.10 -6.65 -10.86
C ASP A 147 4.03 -5.43 -9.94
N ASP A 148 3.13 -5.49 -8.95
CA ASP A 148 2.92 -4.42 -7.98
C ASP A 148 3.25 -4.85 -6.54
N ILE A 149 3.74 -3.90 -5.74
CA ILE A 149 3.95 -4.03 -4.30
C ILE A 149 3.04 -3.04 -3.58
N PHE A 150 2.17 -3.56 -2.72
CA PHE A 150 1.28 -2.78 -1.88
C PHE A 150 1.73 -2.90 -0.42
N VAL A 151 1.92 -1.76 0.24
CA VAL A 151 2.09 -1.69 1.69
C VAL A 151 0.92 -0.93 2.28
N ASP A 152 0.12 -1.62 3.09
CA ASP A 152 -1.09 -1.06 3.67
C ASP A 152 -0.83 -0.54 5.08
N LEU A 153 -1.46 0.58 5.41
CA LEU A 153 -1.66 0.96 6.80
C LEU A 153 -2.93 0.27 7.32
N PRO A 154 -2.97 -0.09 8.63
CA PRO A 154 -4.21 -0.54 9.24
C PRO A 154 -5.33 0.46 8.98
N TYR A 155 -6.53 -0.04 8.67
CA TYR A 155 -7.70 0.82 8.56
C TYR A 155 -8.04 1.42 9.93
N GLU A 156 -8.63 2.62 9.92
CA GLU A 156 -9.15 3.26 11.12
C GLU A 156 -10.67 3.38 11.01
N ASP A 157 -11.36 2.93 12.06
CA ASP A 157 -12.82 3.01 12.18
C ASP A 157 -13.27 4.38 12.72
N ASP A 158 -14.44 4.85 12.27
CA ASP A 158 -15.02 6.15 12.62
C ASP A 158 -14.03 7.34 12.54
N PRO A 159 -13.22 7.47 11.46
CA PRO A 159 -12.13 8.43 11.44
C PRO A 159 -12.60 9.87 11.25
N GLU A 160 -11.79 10.82 11.74
CA GLU A 160 -11.88 12.20 11.26
C GLU A 160 -11.29 12.28 9.84
N VAL A 161 -12.12 12.69 8.88
CA VAL A 161 -11.74 12.74 7.47
C VAL A 161 -11.55 14.20 7.04
N PRO A 162 -10.38 14.57 6.47
CA PRO A 162 -10.19 15.89 5.90
C PRO A 162 -11.21 16.19 4.81
N SER A 163 -11.64 17.45 4.71
CA SER A 163 -12.52 17.87 3.63
C SER A 163 -11.85 17.71 2.25
N LEU A 164 -12.68 17.57 1.21
CA LEU A 164 -12.19 17.50 -0.17
C LEU A 164 -11.32 18.72 -0.54
N GLU A 165 -11.70 19.90 -0.08
CA GLU A 165 -10.94 21.13 -0.29
C GLU A 165 -9.57 21.06 0.37
N GLU A 166 -9.49 20.60 1.63
CA GLU A 166 -8.21 20.39 2.32
C GLU A 166 -7.33 19.41 1.56
N ILE A 167 -7.87 18.29 1.05
CA ILE A 167 -7.10 17.29 0.31
C ILE A 167 -6.55 17.86 -1.01
N LEU A 168 -7.37 18.61 -1.74
CA LEU A 168 -7.02 19.18 -3.04
C LEU A 168 -5.89 20.22 -2.94
N TYR A 169 -5.88 21.00 -1.87
CA TYR A 169 -4.96 22.12 -1.67
C TYR A 169 -3.88 21.86 -0.61
N MET A 170 -3.72 20.61 -0.17
CA MET A 170 -2.66 20.23 0.79
C MET A 170 -1.28 20.30 0.10
N GLU A 171 -0.35 21.03 0.70
CA GLU A 171 1.02 21.27 0.17
C GLU A 171 2.10 20.92 1.19
#